data_AF-A0A3M1V8V6-F1
#
_entry.id   AF-A0A3M1V8V6-F1
#
_cell.length_a   1.000
_cell.length_b   1.000
_cell.length_c   1.000
_cell.angle_alpha   90.00
_cell.angle_beta   90.00
_cell.angle_gamma   90.00
#
_symmetry.space_group_name_H-M   'P 1'
#
loop_
_entity.id
_entity.type
_entity.pdbx_description
1 polymer ?
#
loop_
_entity_poly.entity_id
_entity_poly.type
_entity_poly.pdbx_seq_one_letter_code
_entity_poly.pdbx_strand_id
1 'polypeptide(L)'
;MSNAFRRSIGPTRRVGPTLFRGRWVGSAVFALLSVLATAESGVGQVLIQRGGALQVMVPGGNMAQFAAPARFPVDRRMVRQFREAEKALKEASEIVRRGERFDRKEVARSLRLIRQLLERGEDSLFDPAADLPEGRPAAERPPIPGLAPAPAAPAEPLQDPAKLKSLRELAESLLLELPLELRNVYEEEFGPQAMRLLEEASARVRLDRLLAVARSYPGTTAGRRALFRAAVVAWDSGAFGTAARLLERLRRDPLASTEYRSLAEVWEVACLLASGDAAAAERVWGDAAIPPAKR
;
A
#
# COMPACT_ATOMS: atom_id res chain seq x y z
N MET A 1 0.05 36.25 -58.48
CA MET A 1 0.54 37.04 -57.33
C MET A 1 1.29 36.09 -56.40
N SER A 2 2.62 36.07 -56.53
CA SER A 2 3.52 35.22 -55.74
C SER A 2 3.86 35.90 -54.42
N ASN A 3 3.69 35.21 -53.29
CA ASN A 3 4.23 35.64 -52.00
C ASN A 3 5.35 34.71 -51.57
N ALA A 4 6.57 35.23 -51.67
CA ALA A 4 7.79 34.64 -51.15
C ALA A 4 7.90 34.95 -49.65
N PHE A 5 8.03 33.91 -48.82
CA PHE A 5 8.33 34.07 -47.40
C PHE A 5 9.57 33.23 -47.05
N ARG A 6 10.75 33.83 -47.24
CA ARG A 6 12.02 33.34 -46.69
C ARG A 6 12.13 33.81 -45.25
N ARG A 7 12.15 32.88 -44.28
CA ARG A 7 12.65 33.16 -42.93
C ARG A 7 14.07 32.59 -42.79
N SER A 8 14.96 33.48 -42.40
CA SER A 8 16.36 33.28 -42.03
C SER A 8 16.48 32.44 -40.76
N ILE A 9 17.36 31.42 -40.79
CA ILE A 9 17.78 30.65 -39.62
C ILE A 9 19.14 31.21 -39.19
N GLY A 10 19.20 31.80 -37.99
CA GLY A 10 20.44 32.27 -37.36
C GLY A 10 21.19 31.13 -36.65
N PRO A 11 22.51 31.31 -36.38
CA PRO A 11 23.37 30.24 -35.91
C PRO A 11 23.20 29.94 -34.41
N THR A 12 23.18 28.65 -34.07
CA THR A 12 23.16 28.12 -32.71
C THR A 12 24.54 28.24 -32.05
N ARG A 13 24.62 28.94 -30.91
CA ARG A 13 25.80 28.95 -30.03
C ARG A 13 25.95 27.59 -29.33
N ARG A 14 27.08 26.91 -29.55
CA ARG A 14 27.52 25.76 -28.73
C ARG A 14 27.95 26.25 -27.34
N VAL A 15 27.30 25.73 -26.30
CA VAL A 15 27.77 25.81 -24.91
C VAL A 15 28.45 24.47 -24.60
N GLY A 16 29.74 24.51 -24.27
CA GLY A 16 30.52 23.33 -23.91
C GLY A 16 30.23 22.84 -22.48
N PRO A 17 30.50 21.56 -22.17
CA PRO A 17 30.24 21.00 -20.85
C PRO A 17 31.31 21.43 -19.83
N THR A 18 30.88 22.09 -18.76
CA THR A 18 31.70 22.32 -17.56
C THR A 18 31.80 21.02 -16.75
N LEU A 19 33.03 20.55 -16.61
CA LEU A 19 33.44 19.41 -15.79
C LEU A 19 33.21 19.71 -14.30
N PHE A 20 32.23 19.05 -13.68
CA PHE A 20 32.07 18.99 -12.23
C PHE A 20 32.93 17.83 -11.69
N ARG A 21 34.14 18.13 -11.19
CA ARG A 21 34.96 17.18 -10.43
C ARG A 21 34.52 17.21 -8.96
N GLY A 22 33.70 16.23 -8.58
CA GLY A 22 33.38 15.93 -7.18
C GLY A 22 34.55 15.20 -6.50
N ARG A 23 35.02 15.78 -5.39
CA ARG A 23 36.02 15.19 -4.51
C ARG A 23 35.27 14.38 -3.44
N TRP A 24 35.25 13.06 -3.60
CA TRP A 24 34.76 12.12 -2.59
C TRP A 24 35.81 12.01 -1.47
N VAL A 25 35.45 12.44 -0.27
CA VAL A 25 36.15 12.08 0.97
C VAL A 25 35.15 11.28 1.80
N GLY A 26 35.49 10.02 2.02
CA GLY A 26 34.68 9.10 2.79
C GLY A 26 34.86 9.23 4.30
N SER A 27 33.92 8.55 4.97
CA SER A 27 33.99 7.95 6.30
C SER A 27 33.30 8.66 7.47
N ALA A 28 32.28 7.95 7.96
CA ALA A 28 32.02 7.64 9.36
C ALA A 28 31.43 8.73 10.26
N VAL A 29 30.08 8.75 10.36
CA VAL A 29 29.37 8.73 11.64
C VAL A 29 28.08 7.90 11.44
N PHE A 30 28.12 6.64 11.90
CA PHE A 30 26.95 5.82 12.14
C PHE A 30 26.37 6.20 13.51
N ALA A 31 25.04 6.15 13.62
CA ALA A 31 24.22 6.34 14.82
C ALA A 31 24.00 7.79 15.31
N LEU A 32 22.92 8.43 14.83
CA LEU A 32 21.88 9.05 15.67
C LEU A 32 20.78 9.67 14.79
N LEU A 33 19.52 9.54 15.26
CA LEU A 33 18.36 10.38 14.91
C LEU A 33 17.64 10.15 13.57
N SER A 34 16.92 9.04 13.47
CA SER A 34 15.64 8.99 12.73
C SER A 34 14.49 9.36 13.68
N VAL A 35 14.28 10.66 13.94
CA VAL A 35 13.15 11.17 14.76
C VAL A 35 12.36 12.29 14.08
N LEU A 36 12.69 12.71 12.85
CA LEU A 36 11.96 13.79 12.17
C LEU A 36 11.21 13.31 10.95
N ALA A 37 10.06 12.64 11.17
CA ALA A 37 8.89 12.63 10.27
C ALA A 37 7.75 11.78 10.85
N THR A 38 7.07 12.22 11.92
CA THR A 38 5.80 11.60 12.37
C THR A 38 4.89 12.56 13.12
N ALA A 39 5.08 13.87 12.96
CA ALA A 39 4.33 14.86 13.74
C ALA A 39 2.97 15.25 13.14
N GLU A 40 2.64 14.92 11.88
CA GLU A 40 1.39 15.38 11.26
C GLU A 40 0.35 14.28 10.95
N SER A 41 0.69 13.00 11.08
CA SER A 41 -0.32 11.93 11.07
C SER A 41 -0.73 11.63 12.51
N GLY A 42 -1.88 12.15 12.94
CA GLY A 42 -2.42 12.02 14.30
C GLY A 42 -2.67 10.60 14.85
N VAL A 43 -2.11 9.55 14.24
CA VAL A 43 -1.98 8.21 14.81
C VAL A 43 -0.70 7.60 14.25
N GLY A 44 0.43 7.81 14.91
CA GLY A 44 1.69 7.15 14.62
C GLY A 44 2.23 6.53 15.90
N GLN A 45 1.77 5.32 16.23
CA GLN A 45 2.33 4.56 17.35
C GLN A 45 3.67 3.97 16.91
N VAL A 46 4.76 4.40 17.55
CA VAL A 46 6.07 3.75 17.39
C VAL A 46 6.05 2.50 18.25
N LEU A 47 6.11 1.34 17.59
CA LEU A 47 6.16 0.02 18.21
C LEU A 47 7.63 -0.39 18.35
N ILE A 48 8.13 -0.44 19.57
CA ILE A 48 9.48 -0.96 19.86
C ILE A 48 9.33 -2.26 20.64
N GLN A 49 9.81 -3.36 20.06
CA GLN A 49 9.85 -4.65 20.74
C GLN A 49 11.22 -4.83 21.38
N ARG A 50 11.27 -4.87 22.72
CA ARG A 50 12.52 -5.10 23.48
C ARG A 50 12.23 -6.11 24.59
N GLY A 51 12.83 -7.29 24.51
CA GLY A 51 12.68 -8.33 25.54
C GLY A 51 11.30 -8.98 25.62
N GLY A 52 10.58 -9.12 24.49
CA GLY A 52 9.27 -9.78 24.44
C GLY A 52 8.07 -8.91 24.81
N ALA A 53 8.30 -7.70 25.35
CA ALA A 53 7.26 -6.71 25.60
C ALA A 53 7.15 -5.73 24.42
N LEU A 54 5.91 -5.43 24.03
CA LEU A 54 5.60 -4.38 23.06
C LEU A 54 5.54 -3.05 23.83
N GLN A 55 6.43 -2.12 23.48
CA GLN A 55 6.38 -0.76 24.02
C GLN A 55 5.72 0.16 22.99
N VAL A 56 4.64 0.81 23.40
CA VAL A 56 3.95 1.83 22.60
C VAL A 56 4.16 3.17 23.28
N MET A 57 4.68 4.14 22.53
CA MET A 57 4.73 5.52 22.98
C MET A 57 3.35 6.15 22.80
N VAL A 58 2.72 6.51 23.92
CA VAL A 58 1.39 7.15 23.95
C VAL A 58 1.57 8.67 23.80
N PRO A 59 0.62 9.40 23.17
CA PRO A 59 0.66 10.87 23.14
C PRO A 59 0.81 11.44 24.57
N GLY A 60 1.89 12.18 24.80
CA GLY A 60 2.29 12.67 26.14
C GLY A 60 3.64 12.13 26.63
N GLY A 61 4.33 11.28 25.87
CA GLY A 61 5.71 10.83 26.16
C GLY A 61 5.82 9.67 27.14
N ASN A 62 4.69 9.15 27.63
CA ASN A 62 4.67 7.97 28.50
C ASN A 62 4.79 6.70 27.65
N MET A 63 5.68 5.82 28.08
CA MET A 63 5.89 4.49 27.51
C MET A 63 4.94 3.50 28.18
N ALA A 64 3.95 2.99 27.45
CA ALA A 64 3.13 1.89 27.92
C ALA A 64 3.79 0.56 27.55
N GLN A 65 4.09 -0.27 28.55
CA GLN A 65 4.55 -1.65 28.36
C GLN A 65 3.33 -2.58 28.35
N PHE A 66 3.13 -3.28 27.24
CA PHE A 66 2.13 -4.33 27.14
C PHE A 66 2.80 -5.69 27.37
N ALA A 67 2.41 -6.38 28.45
CA ALA A 67 2.98 -7.66 28.89
C ALA A 67 2.59 -8.86 27.99
N ALA A 68 1.70 -8.65 27.04
CA ALA A 68 1.33 -9.61 26.00
C ALA A 68 0.97 -8.81 24.74
N PRO A 69 1.11 -9.35 23.51
CA PRO A 69 0.53 -8.72 22.35
C PRO A 69 -0.96 -8.55 22.64
N ALA A 70 -1.41 -7.31 22.81
CA ALA A 70 -2.82 -7.02 22.96
C ALA A 70 -3.50 -7.58 21.72
N ARG A 71 -4.21 -8.70 21.87
CA ARG A 71 -5.06 -9.22 20.81
C ARG A 71 -6.16 -8.19 20.65
N PHE A 72 -5.99 -7.31 19.67
CA PHE A 72 -7.06 -6.39 19.29
C PHE A 72 -8.29 -7.24 18.98
N PRO A 73 -9.48 -6.90 19.49
CA PRO A 73 -10.68 -7.66 19.23
C PRO A 73 -10.96 -7.59 17.73
N VAL A 74 -10.52 -8.62 17.00
CA VAL A 74 -10.85 -8.80 15.60
C VAL A 74 -12.36 -9.05 15.55
N ASP A 75 -13.11 -8.16 14.88
CA ASP A 75 -14.52 -8.39 14.66
C ASP A 75 -14.70 -9.65 13.79
N ARG A 76 -15.01 -10.77 14.44
CA ARG A 76 -15.24 -12.07 13.79
C ARG A 76 -16.30 -11.98 12.70
N ARG A 77 -17.25 -11.04 12.81
CA ARG A 77 -18.26 -10.80 11.78
C ARG A 77 -17.62 -10.22 10.51
N MET A 78 -16.71 -9.25 10.64
CA MET A 78 -16.00 -8.67 9.50
C MET A 78 -15.12 -9.71 8.81
N VAL A 79 -14.42 -10.56 9.58
CA VAL A 79 -13.61 -11.66 9.02
C VAL A 79 -14.47 -12.63 8.23
N ARG A 80 -15.62 -13.03 8.77
CA ARG A 80 -16.56 -13.91 8.07
C ARG A 80 -17.08 -13.27 6.79
N GLN A 81 -17.48 -11.99 6.84
CA GLN A 81 -17.94 -11.25 5.67
C GLN A 81 -16.85 -11.13 4.59
N PHE A 82 -15.60 -10.89 5.00
CA PHE A 82 -14.46 -10.86 4.11
C PHE A 82 -14.26 -12.20 3.40
N ARG A 83 -14.25 -13.32 4.15
CA ARG A 83 -14.08 -14.67 3.61
C ARG A 83 -15.21 -15.07 2.65
N GLU A 84 -16.45 -14.71 2.98
CA GLU A 84 -17.60 -14.94 2.10
C GLU A 84 -17.45 -14.16 0.79
N ALA A 85 -17.05 -12.89 0.85
CA ALA A 85 -16.80 -12.06 -0.34
C ALA A 85 -15.59 -12.56 -1.14
N GLU A 86 -14.51 -12.96 -0.48
CA GLU A 86 -13.30 -13.51 -1.09
C GLU A 86 -13.62 -14.80 -1.85
N LYS A 87 -14.37 -15.72 -1.24
CA LYS A 87 -14.81 -16.96 -1.87
C LYS A 87 -15.62 -16.68 -3.14
N ALA A 88 -16.63 -15.82 -3.05
CA ALA A 88 -17.47 -15.47 -4.20
C ALA A 88 -16.67 -14.82 -5.34
N LEU A 89 -15.71 -13.95 -5.03
CA LEU A 89 -14.86 -13.30 -6.03
C LEU A 89 -13.87 -14.28 -6.67
N LYS A 90 -13.33 -15.24 -5.91
CA LYS A 90 -12.48 -16.31 -6.46
C LYS A 90 -13.27 -17.24 -7.38
N GLU A 91 -14.48 -17.63 -6.99
CA GLU A 91 -15.38 -18.43 -7.83
C GLU A 91 -15.72 -17.69 -9.14
N ALA A 92 -16.08 -16.41 -9.05
CA ALA A 92 -16.32 -15.58 -10.23
C ALA A 92 -15.06 -15.44 -11.12
N SER A 93 -13.86 -15.36 -10.51
CA SER A 93 -12.61 -15.29 -11.26
C SER A 93 -12.32 -16.58 -12.04
N GLU A 94 -12.64 -17.74 -11.46
CA GLU A 94 -12.54 -19.04 -12.13
C GLU A 94 -13.54 -19.17 -13.29
N ILE A 95 -14.77 -18.68 -13.13
CA ILE A 95 -15.78 -18.63 -14.20
C ILE A 95 -15.27 -17.77 -15.38
N VAL A 96 -14.73 -16.58 -15.09
CA VAL A 96 -14.15 -15.69 -16.11
C VAL A 96 -12.97 -16.36 -16.83
N ARG A 97 -12.08 -17.06 -16.11
CA ARG A 97 -10.95 -17.80 -16.70
C ARG A 97 -11.39 -18.90 -17.66
N ARG A 98 -12.56 -19.52 -17.43
CA ARG A 98 -13.17 -20.51 -18.34
C ARG A 98 -13.90 -19.87 -19.53
N GLY A 99 -14.02 -18.54 -19.57
CA GLY A 99 -14.79 -17.82 -20.59
C GLY A 99 -16.31 -17.92 -20.38
N GLU A 100 -16.76 -18.30 -19.19
CA GLU A 100 -18.17 -18.44 -18.84
C GLU A 100 -18.77 -17.11 -18.36
N ARG A 101 -20.10 -16.99 -18.40
CA ARG A 101 -20.81 -15.83 -17.86
C ARG A 101 -20.97 -15.97 -16.34
N PHE A 102 -20.64 -14.92 -15.59
CA PHE A 102 -20.83 -14.84 -14.15
C PHE A 102 -22.08 -14.01 -13.79
N ASP A 103 -22.64 -14.21 -12.59
CA ASP A 103 -23.71 -13.34 -12.09
C ASP A 103 -23.14 -12.00 -11.61
N ARG A 104 -23.36 -10.97 -12.43
CA ARG A 104 -22.92 -9.60 -12.15
C ARG A 104 -23.51 -9.05 -10.84
N LYS A 105 -24.72 -9.43 -10.43
CA LYS A 105 -25.33 -8.94 -9.18
C LYS A 105 -24.62 -9.50 -7.95
N GLU A 106 -24.23 -10.77 -8.00
CA GLU A 106 -23.48 -11.43 -6.93
C GLU A 106 -22.07 -10.83 -6.78
N VAL A 107 -21.38 -10.59 -7.91
CA VAL A 107 -20.09 -9.90 -7.92
C VAL A 107 -20.22 -8.48 -7.33
N ALA A 108 -21.19 -7.69 -7.79
CA ALA A 108 -21.41 -6.34 -7.27
C ALA A 108 -21.75 -6.34 -5.77
N ARG A 109 -22.46 -7.35 -5.27
CA ARG A 109 -22.72 -7.52 -3.83
C ARG A 109 -21.43 -7.79 -3.05
N SER A 110 -20.59 -8.70 -3.55
CA SER A 110 -19.31 -9.04 -2.91
C SER A 110 -18.34 -7.86 -2.91
N LEU A 111 -18.25 -7.12 -4.02
CA LEU A 111 -17.45 -5.90 -4.12
C LEU A 111 -17.93 -4.81 -3.15
N ARG A 112 -19.25 -4.68 -2.93
CA ARG A 112 -19.79 -3.75 -1.91
C ARG A 112 -19.38 -4.14 -0.48
N LEU A 113 -19.31 -5.43 -0.17
CA LEU A 113 -18.80 -5.90 1.12
C LEU A 113 -17.31 -5.57 1.28
N ILE A 114 -16.48 -5.86 0.26
CA ILE A 114 -15.07 -5.48 0.25
C ILE A 114 -14.89 -3.97 0.44
N ARG A 115 -15.70 -3.15 -0.23
CA ARG A 115 -15.69 -1.70 -0.07
C ARG A 115 -16.06 -1.26 1.34
N GLN A 116 -17.10 -1.84 1.95
CA GLN A 116 -17.46 -1.57 3.34
C GLN A 116 -16.32 -1.90 4.30
N LEU A 117 -15.58 -2.98 4.04
CA LEU A 117 -14.40 -3.35 4.81
C LEU A 117 -13.22 -2.39 4.58
N LEU A 118 -13.03 -1.86 3.37
CA LEU A 118 -12.00 -0.84 3.10
C LEU A 118 -12.31 0.50 3.78
N GLU A 119 -13.59 0.84 3.95
CA GLU A 119 -14.04 2.05 4.66
C GLU A 119 -13.96 1.89 6.18
N ARG A 120 -14.36 0.72 6.68
CA ARG A 120 -14.35 0.41 8.12
C ARG A 120 -13.02 -0.06 8.64
N GLY A 121 -12.13 -0.52 7.74
CA GLY A 121 -10.87 -1.15 8.06
C GLY A 121 -10.00 -0.21 8.86
N GLU A 122 -10.16 -0.29 10.18
CA GLU A 122 -9.13 0.01 11.15
C GLU A 122 -7.87 -0.78 10.76
N ASP A 123 -6.69 -0.25 11.08
CA ASP A 123 -5.41 -0.97 10.92
C ASP A 123 -5.29 -2.13 11.94
N SER A 124 -6.40 -2.80 12.21
CA SER A 124 -6.53 -3.99 13.03
C SER A 124 -5.75 -5.11 12.36
N LEU A 125 -4.60 -5.44 12.94
CA LEU A 125 -3.73 -6.52 12.51
C LEU A 125 -4.52 -7.83 12.53
N PHE A 126 -4.60 -8.48 11.38
CA PHE A 126 -5.33 -9.73 11.22
C PHE A 126 -4.36 -10.90 11.18
N ASP A 127 -4.62 -11.90 12.03
CA ASP A 127 -3.97 -13.21 11.96
C ASP A 127 -4.91 -14.19 11.24
N PRO A 128 -4.59 -14.60 10.00
CA PRO A 128 -5.42 -15.54 9.25
C PRO A 128 -5.59 -16.91 9.93
N ALA A 129 -4.69 -17.29 10.85
CA ALA A 129 -4.77 -18.55 11.60
C ALA A 129 -5.59 -18.45 12.89
N ALA A 130 -5.90 -17.26 13.38
CA ALA A 130 -6.66 -17.07 14.64
C ALA A 130 -8.14 -17.52 14.55
N ASP A 131 -8.63 -17.79 13.33
CA ASP A 131 -10.01 -18.21 13.06
C ASP A 131 -10.15 -19.72 12.91
N LEU A 132 -9.08 -20.50 13.17
CA LEU A 132 -9.24 -21.91 13.49
C LEU A 132 -10.14 -21.99 14.72
N PRO A 133 -11.12 -22.92 14.77
CA PRO A 133 -11.99 -23.05 15.93
C PRO A 133 -11.08 -23.23 17.14
N GLU A 134 -10.98 -22.20 17.98
CA GLU A 134 -10.29 -22.28 19.26
C GLU A 134 -11.00 -23.42 20.00
N GLY A 135 -10.42 -24.62 19.95
CA GLY A 135 -10.74 -25.63 20.93
C GLY A 135 -10.56 -24.91 22.26
N ARG A 136 -11.65 -24.81 23.04
CA ARG A 136 -11.69 -24.09 24.33
C ARG A 136 -10.30 -24.16 24.96
N PRO A 137 -9.66 -23.00 25.28
CA PRO A 137 -8.33 -23.02 25.86
C PRO A 137 -8.34 -24.04 26.99
N ALA A 138 -7.40 -25.00 26.95
CA ALA A 138 -7.43 -26.16 27.83
C ALA A 138 -7.53 -25.80 29.33
N ALA A 139 -7.21 -24.55 29.68
CA ALA A 139 -7.35 -23.94 30.99
C ALA A 139 -8.80 -23.79 31.49
N GLU A 140 -9.82 -23.74 30.63
CA GLU A 140 -11.24 -23.62 31.05
C GLU A 140 -12.00 -24.95 31.11
N ARG A 141 -11.37 -26.07 30.76
CA ARG A 141 -11.97 -27.38 31.03
C ARG A 141 -11.77 -27.67 32.52
N PRO A 142 -12.85 -27.93 33.29
CA PRO A 142 -12.69 -28.36 34.68
C PRO A 142 -11.75 -29.57 34.69
N PRO A 143 -10.76 -29.62 35.61
CA PRO A 143 -9.80 -30.71 35.66
C PRO A 143 -10.59 -32.00 35.76
N ILE A 144 -10.42 -32.88 34.78
CA ILE A 144 -11.03 -34.21 34.81
C ILE A 144 -10.32 -34.95 35.96
N PRO A 145 -11.01 -35.30 37.06
CA PRO A 145 -10.36 -35.93 38.20
C PRO A 145 -9.70 -37.24 37.75
N GLY A 146 -8.40 -37.38 37.99
CA GLY A 146 -7.63 -38.58 37.65
C GLY A 146 -6.96 -38.58 36.28
N LEU A 147 -7.15 -37.55 35.44
CA LEU A 147 -6.37 -37.40 34.20
C LEU A 147 -5.12 -36.55 34.50
N ALA A 148 -3.93 -37.14 34.37
CA ALA A 148 -2.67 -36.41 34.51
C ALA A 148 -2.68 -35.20 33.55
N PRO A 149 -2.16 -34.02 33.97
CA PRO A 149 -2.09 -32.86 33.09
C PRO A 149 -1.35 -33.26 31.82
N ALA A 150 -2.03 -33.14 30.67
CA ALA A 150 -1.41 -33.42 29.39
C ALA A 150 -0.11 -32.59 29.29
N PRO A 151 1.00 -33.18 28.83
CA PRO A 151 2.25 -32.45 28.67
C PRO A 151 1.95 -31.20 27.86
N ALA A 152 2.34 -30.03 28.40
CA ALA A 152 2.09 -28.74 27.77
C ALA A 152 2.46 -28.86 26.29
N ALA A 153 1.46 -28.74 25.41
CA ALA A 153 1.70 -28.82 23.98
C ALA A 153 2.84 -27.84 23.66
N PRO A 154 3.85 -28.25 22.87
CA PRO A 154 4.96 -27.38 22.53
C PRO A 154 4.34 -26.09 21.99
N ALA A 155 4.67 -24.96 22.62
CA ALA A 155 4.17 -23.66 22.22
C ALA A 155 4.48 -23.51 20.73
N GLU A 156 3.45 -23.61 19.88
CA GLU A 156 3.65 -23.41 18.45
C GLU A 156 4.31 -22.03 18.29
N PRO A 157 5.38 -21.93 17.49
CA PRO A 157 6.06 -20.66 17.30
C PRO A 157 5.02 -19.66 16.83
N LEU A 158 4.83 -18.58 17.61
CA LEU A 158 4.00 -17.46 17.19
C LEU A 158 4.40 -17.11 15.76
N GLN A 159 3.43 -17.10 14.85
CA GLN A 159 3.69 -16.71 13.48
C GLN A 159 4.44 -15.39 13.47
N ASP A 160 5.45 -15.31 12.60
CA ASP A 160 6.30 -14.13 12.45
C ASP A 160 5.39 -12.90 12.33
N PRO A 161 5.39 -11.96 13.30
CA PRO A 161 4.49 -10.81 13.30
C PRO A 161 4.66 -9.95 12.05
N ALA A 162 5.81 -10.07 11.35
CA ALA A 162 6.04 -9.48 10.04
C ALA A 162 5.10 -10.00 8.93
N LYS A 163 4.36 -11.09 9.16
CA LYS A 163 3.42 -11.69 8.17
C LYS A 163 1.96 -11.32 8.41
N LEU A 164 1.64 -10.59 9.49
CA LEU A 164 0.27 -10.16 9.74
C LEU A 164 -0.08 -9.03 8.77
N LYS A 165 -0.89 -9.34 7.76
CA LYS A 165 -1.48 -8.35 6.86
C LYS A 165 -2.77 -7.83 7.47
N SER A 166 -3.04 -6.53 7.35
CA SER A 166 -4.34 -6.00 7.75
C SER A 166 -5.46 -6.53 6.83
N LEU A 167 -6.70 -6.61 7.33
CA LEU A 167 -7.86 -6.95 6.48
C LEU A 167 -7.98 -6.00 5.27
N ARG A 168 -7.57 -4.75 5.46
CA ARG A 168 -7.51 -3.74 4.42
C ARG A 168 -6.52 -4.10 3.32
N GLU A 169 -5.29 -4.50 3.69
CA GLU A 169 -4.26 -4.95 2.73
C GLU A 169 -4.70 -6.21 1.99
N LEU A 170 -5.38 -7.13 2.68
CA LEU A 170 -5.94 -8.32 2.04
C LEU A 170 -7.06 -7.96 1.05
N ALA A 171 -7.97 -7.06 1.42
CA ALA A 171 -9.02 -6.55 0.54
C ALA A 171 -8.47 -5.83 -0.69
N GLU A 172 -7.45 -5.00 -0.51
CA GLU A 172 -6.77 -4.34 -1.63
C GLU A 172 -6.05 -5.35 -2.53
N SER A 173 -5.30 -6.30 -1.95
CA SER A 173 -4.61 -7.34 -2.72
C SER A 173 -5.61 -8.16 -3.54
N LEU A 174 -6.74 -8.54 -2.94
CA LEU A 174 -7.81 -9.26 -3.62
C LEU A 174 -8.33 -8.48 -4.82
N LEU A 175 -8.62 -7.18 -4.68
CA LEU A 175 -9.07 -6.33 -5.80
C LEU A 175 -8.01 -6.22 -6.91
N LEU A 176 -6.72 -6.17 -6.55
CA LEU A 176 -5.59 -6.15 -7.47
C LEU A 176 -5.27 -7.54 -8.07
N GLU A 177 -5.91 -8.61 -7.64
CA GLU A 177 -5.75 -9.95 -8.24
C GLU A 177 -6.94 -10.33 -9.12
N LEU A 178 -8.04 -9.55 -9.08
CA LEU A 178 -9.22 -9.79 -9.89
C LEU A 178 -8.92 -9.71 -11.40
N PRO A 179 -9.53 -10.58 -12.22
CA PRO A 179 -9.58 -10.43 -13.67
C PRO A 179 -10.14 -9.08 -14.10
N LEU A 180 -9.74 -8.63 -15.29
CA LEU A 180 -10.11 -7.32 -15.84
C LEU A 180 -11.64 -7.13 -15.89
N GLU A 181 -12.38 -8.18 -16.23
CA GLU A 181 -13.83 -8.19 -16.32
C GLU A 181 -14.49 -7.86 -14.97
N LEU A 182 -14.00 -8.43 -13.87
CA LEU A 182 -14.52 -8.16 -12.53
C LEU A 182 -14.08 -6.78 -12.03
N ARG A 183 -12.87 -6.34 -12.40
CA ARG A 183 -12.43 -4.97 -12.11
C ARG A 183 -13.24 -3.92 -12.86
N ASN A 184 -13.71 -4.21 -14.06
CA ASN A 184 -14.62 -3.32 -14.79
C ASN A 184 -15.95 -3.18 -14.06
N VAL A 185 -16.49 -4.27 -13.48
CA VAL A 185 -17.67 -4.17 -12.61
C VAL A 185 -17.39 -3.29 -11.40
N TYR A 186 -16.21 -3.42 -10.78
CA TYR A 186 -15.80 -2.55 -9.68
C TYR A 186 -15.71 -1.07 -10.08
N GLU A 187 -15.10 -0.77 -11.23
CA GLU A 187 -15.02 0.59 -11.78
C GLU A 187 -16.41 1.15 -12.10
N GLU A 188 -17.32 0.36 -12.67
CA GLU A 188 -18.68 0.78 -13.00
C GLU A 188 -19.50 1.09 -11.73
N GLU A 189 -19.37 0.29 -10.68
CA GLU A 189 -20.09 0.47 -9.42
C GLU A 189 -19.56 1.68 -8.61
N PHE A 190 -18.24 1.89 -8.57
CA PHE A 190 -17.63 2.84 -7.64
C PHE A 190 -16.89 4.01 -8.29
N GLY A 191 -16.50 3.90 -9.56
CA GLY A 191 -15.76 4.92 -10.29
C GLY A 191 -16.41 6.30 -10.29
N PRO A 192 -17.73 6.44 -10.56
CA PRO A 192 -18.39 7.75 -10.53
C PRO A 192 -18.37 8.44 -9.15
N GLN A 193 -18.44 7.67 -8.06
CA GLN A 193 -18.32 8.23 -6.72
C GLN A 193 -16.87 8.61 -6.41
N ALA A 194 -15.92 7.73 -6.76
CA ALA A 194 -14.49 7.96 -6.56
C ALA A 194 -14.00 9.21 -7.31
N MET A 195 -14.49 9.44 -8.53
CA MET A 195 -14.11 10.61 -9.33
C MET A 195 -14.58 11.92 -8.69
N ARG A 196 -15.84 11.97 -8.20
CA ARG A 196 -16.35 13.14 -7.47
C ARG A 196 -15.49 13.47 -6.25
N LEU A 197 -15.16 12.45 -5.45
CA LEU A 197 -14.29 12.64 -4.29
C LEU A 197 -12.86 13.07 -4.66
N LEU A 198 -12.32 12.57 -5.78
CA LEU A 198 -11.04 13.02 -6.30
C LEU A 198 -11.08 14.50 -6.71
N GLU A 199 -12.12 14.94 -7.41
CA GLU A 199 -12.29 16.34 -7.82
C GLU A 199 -12.35 17.25 -6.59
N GLU A 200 -13.14 16.89 -5.58
CA GLU A 200 -13.22 17.59 -4.30
C GLU A 200 -11.88 17.65 -3.57
N ALA A 201 -11.16 16.52 -3.49
CA ALA A 201 -9.83 16.45 -2.86
C ALA A 201 -8.79 17.30 -3.61
N SER A 202 -8.90 17.36 -4.94
CA SER A 202 -7.96 18.07 -5.81
C SER A 202 -8.13 19.58 -5.75
N ALA A 203 -9.34 20.09 -5.51
CA ALA A 203 -9.59 21.53 -5.40
C ALA A 203 -8.79 22.21 -4.26
N ARG A 204 -8.33 21.45 -3.26
CA ARG A 204 -7.60 21.97 -2.10
C ARG A 204 -6.17 21.43 -1.97
N VAL A 205 -5.72 20.58 -2.91
CA VAL A 205 -4.39 19.92 -2.93
C VAL A 205 -3.99 19.35 -1.55
N ARG A 206 -4.93 18.68 -0.89
CA ARG A 206 -4.73 18.15 0.47
C ARG A 206 -4.29 16.68 0.40
N LEU A 207 -3.05 16.40 0.84
CA LEU A 207 -2.45 15.06 0.78
C LEU A 207 -3.30 14.00 1.49
N ASP A 208 -3.82 14.31 2.68
CA ASP A 208 -4.68 13.43 3.49
C ASP A 208 -5.95 13.03 2.72
N ARG A 209 -6.56 13.97 2.00
CA ARG A 209 -7.77 13.73 1.20
C ARG A 209 -7.48 12.90 -0.04
N LEU A 210 -6.39 13.17 -0.75
CA LEU A 210 -5.96 12.36 -1.89
C LEU A 210 -5.67 10.91 -1.44
N LEU A 211 -4.96 10.75 -0.32
CA LEU A 211 -4.68 9.44 0.25
C LEU A 211 -5.97 8.74 0.70
N ALA A 212 -6.94 9.45 1.25
CA ALA A 212 -8.25 8.86 1.62
C ALA A 212 -9.00 8.32 0.40
N VAL A 213 -8.98 9.04 -0.74
CA VAL A 213 -9.60 8.58 -2.00
C VAL A 213 -8.89 7.34 -2.52
N ALA A 214 -7.55 7.38 -2.64
CA ALA A 214 -6.75 6.24 -3.12
C ALA A 214 -6.97 4.99 -2.27
N ARG A 215 -7.10 5.18 -0.95
CA ARG A 215 -7.36 4.15 0.05
C ARG A 215 -8.74 3.54 -0.03
N SER A 216 -9.77 4.35 -0.28
CA SER A 216 -11.18 3.92 -0.28
C SER A 216 -11.59 3.28 -1.61
N TYR A 217 -10.89 3.64 -2.70
CA TYR A 217 -11.19 3.20 -4.06
C TYR A 217 -9.97 2.63 -4.79
N PRO A 218 -9.25 1.64 -4.21
CA PRO A 218 -8.04 1.08 -4.80
C PRO A 218 -8.34 0.45 -6.17
N GLY A 219 -7.45 0.65 -7.14
CA GLY A 219 -7.62 0.08 -8.49
C GLY A 219 -8.71 0.74 -9.35
N THR A 220 -9.44 1.75 -8.86
CA THR A 220 -10.27 2.59 -9.73
C THR A 220 -9.42 3.61 -10.50
N THR A 221 -9.93 4.18 -11.59
CA THR A 221 -9.25 5.26 -12.32
C THR A 221 -9.00 6.47 -11.41
N ALA A 222 -10.01 6.86 -10.62
CA ALA A 222 -9.88 7.95 -9.67
C ALA A 222 -8.91 7.62 -8.52
N GLY A 223 -8.92 6.38 -8.02
CA GLY A 223 -7.99 5.93 -6.98
C GLY A 223 -6.53 5.98 -7.43
N ARG A 224 -6.22 5.50 -8.64
CA ARG A 224 -4.88 5.60 -9.25
C ARG A 224 -4.43 7.05 -9.41
N ARG A 225 -5.32 7.92 -9.93
CA ARG A 225 -5.04 9.36 -10.06
C ARG A 225 -4.81 10.03 -8.72
N ALA A 226 -5.60 9.70 -7.71
CA ALA A 226 -5.43 10.20 -6.36
C ALA A 226 -4.07 9.78 -5.78
N LEU A 227 -3.68 8.52 -5.99
CA LEU A 227 -2.41 7.97 -5.52
C LEU A 227 -1.21 8.67 -6.19
N PHE A 228 -1.26 8.86 -7.51
CA PHE A 228 -0.23 9.60 -8.24
C PHE A 228 -0.13 11.06 -7.77
N ARG A 229 -1.26 11.77 -7.65
CA ARG A 229 -1.27 13.16 -7.15
C ARG A 229 -0.75 13.25 -5.72
N ALA A 230 -1.09 12.29 -4.85
CA ALA A 230 -0.55 12.22 -3.50
C ALA A 230 0.98 12.07 -3.50
N ALA A 231 1.53 11.25 -4.42
CA ALA A 231 2.97 11.12 -4.58
C ALA A 231 3.64 12.43 -5.00
N VAL A 232 3.04 13.18 -5.94
CA VAL A 232 3.55 14.50 -6.36
C VAL A 232 3.55 15.49 -5.18
N VAL A 233 2.45 15.59 -4.42
CA VAL A 233 2.39 16.47 -3.24
C VAL A 233 3.41 16.06 -2.18
N ALA A 234 3.64 14.76 -1.97
CA ALA A 234 4.67 14.27 -1.07
C ALA A 234 6.09 14.62 -1.57
N TRP A 235 6.34 14.55 -2.88
CA TRP A 235 7.60 14.98 -3.47
C TRP A 235 7.84 16.48 -3.29
N ASP A 236 6.84 17.31 -3.59
CA ASP A 236 6.95 18.78 -3.48
C ASP A 236 7.20 19.26 -2.04
N SER A 237 6.76 18.48 -1.05
CA SER A 237 7.02 18.72 0.38
C SER A 237 8.35 18.13 0.88
N GLY A 238 9.15 17.52 0.00
CA GLY A 238 10.43 16.89 0.36
C GLY A 238 10.29 15.51 1.03
N ALA A 239 9.08 14.96 1.12
CA ALA A 239 8.81 13.64 1.70
C ALA A 239 9.08 12.52 0.69
N PHE A 240 10.32 12.45 0.18
CA PHE A 240 10.71 11.57 -0.93
C PHE A 240 10.47 10.08 -0.66
N GLY A 241 10.73 9.60 0.56
CA GLY A 241 10.46 8.21 0.93
C GLY A 241 8.97 7.86 0.90
N THR A 242 8.09 8.81 1.24
CA THR A 242 6.64 8.62 1.11
C THR A 242 6.21 8.63 -0.34
N ALA A 243 6.72 9.57 -1.15
CA ALA A 243 6.45 9.61 -2.58
C ALA A 243 6.87 8.30 -3.27
N ALA A 244 8.07 7.77 -2.98
CA ALA A 244 8.55 6.49 -3.50
C ALA A 244 7.58 5.33 -3.19
N ARG A 245 7.14 5.18 -1.94
CA ARG A 245 6.20 4.12 -1.54
C ARG A 245 4.84 4.22 -2.24
N LEU A 246 4.34 5.45 -2.45
CA LEU A 246 3.07 5.66 -3.15
C LEU A 246 3.19 5.27 -4.64
N LEU A 247 4.32 5.58 -5.27
CA LEU A 247 4.61 5.21 -6.66
C LEU A 247 4.85 3.72 -6.83
N GLU A 248 5.57 3.10 -5.90
CA GLU A 248 5.74 1.64 -5.86
C GLU A 248 4.38 0.94 -5.79
N ARG A 249 3.49 1.41 -4.90
CA ARG A 249 2.12 0.89 -4.80
C ARG A 249 1.34 1.06 -6.11
N LEU A 250 1.49 2.19 -6.79
CA LEU A 250 0.87 2.42 -8.10
C LEU A 250 1.42 1.46 -9.16
N ARG A 251 2.74 1.21 -9.17
CA ARG A 251 3.41 0.29 -10.09
C ARG A 251 2.97 -1.16 -9.91
N ARG A 252 2.58 -1.56 -8.70
CA ARG A 252 2.03 -2.91 -8.42
C ARG A 252 0.64 -3.13 -9.02
N ASP A 253 -0.11 -2.08 -9.40
CA ASP A 253 -1.40 -2.24 -10.07
C ASP A 253 -1.20 -2.57 -11.56
N PRO A 254 -1.60 -3.78 -12.03
CA PRO A 254 -1.49 -4.15 -13.44
C PRO A 254 -2.21 -3.20 -14.40
N LEU A 255 -3.27 -2.51 -13.96
CA LEU A 255 -4.03 -1.57 -14.80
C LEU A 255 -3.54 -0.13 -14.72
N ALA A 256 -2.62 0.18 -13.80
CA ALA A 256 -1.91 1.46 -13.86
C ALA A 256 -0.94 1.52 -15.06
N SER A 257 -0.70 0.36 -15.70
CA SER A 257 0.39 0.16 -16.64
C SER A 257 0.32 1.03 -17.91
N THR A 258 -0.85 1.55 -18.27
CA THR A 258 -1.09 2.22 -19.56
C THR A 258 -0.90 3.73 -19.52
N GLU A 259 -1.30 4.40 -18.44
CA GLU A 259 -1.23 5.87 -18.34
C GLU A 259 -0.07 6.34 -17.45
N TYR A 260 0.18 5.64 -16.33
CA TYR A 260 1.07 6.14 -15.29
C TYR A 260 2.36 5.36 -15.15
N ARG A 261 2.51 4.18 -15.75
CA ARG A 261 3.63 3.28 -15.46
C ARG A 261 5.01 3.88 -15.70
N SER A 262 5.28 4.29 -16.94
CA SER A 262 6.59 4.82 -17.32
C SER A 262 6.92 6.07 -16.50
N LEU A 263 5.92 6.90 -16.23
CA LEU A 263 6.10 8.11 -15.42
C LEU A 263 6.33 7.75 -13.94
N ALA A 264 5.58 6.80 -13.39
CA ALA A 264 5.70 6.36 -12.01
C ALA A 264 7.05 5.70 -11.74
N GLU A 265 7.55 4.86 -12.65
CA GLU A 265 8.89 4.25 -12.55
C GLU A 265 9.99 5.32 -12.54
N VAL A 266 9.93 6.31 -13.43
CA VAL A 266 10.90 7.42 -13.47
C VAL A 266 10.84 8.27 -12.19
N TRP A 267 9.63 8.60 -11.72
CA TRP A 267 9.46 9.37 -10.49
C TRP A 267 9.87 8.56 -9.24
N GLU A 268 9.61 7.25 -9.20
CA GLU A 268 10.00 6.36 -8.10
C GLU A 268 11.53 6.35 -7.97
N VAL A 269 12.24 6.20 -9.09
CA VAL A 269 13.71 6.26 -9.13
C VAL A 269 14.21 7.62 -8.65
N ALA A 270 13.60 8.73 -9.10
CA ALA A 270 13.96 10.07 -8.64
C ALA A 270 13.73 10.25 -7.12
N CYS A 271 12.61 9.75 -6.59
CA CYS A 271 12.30 9.72 -5.15
C CYS A 271 13.34 8.93 -4.36
N LEU A 272 13.72 7.75 -4.84
CA LEU A 272 14.69 6.90 -4.18
C LEU A 272 16.08 7.56 -4.15
N LEU A 273 16.53 8.12 -5.28
CA LEU A 273 17.78 8.88 -5.33
C LEU A 273 17.77 10.10 -4.41
N ALA A 274 16.68 10.88 -4.40
CA ALA A 274 16.53 12.04 -3.53
C ALA A 274 16.49 11.66 -2.04
N SER A 275 16.01 10.46 -1.71
CA SER A 275 16.03 9.90 -0.35
C SER A 275 17.37 9.27 0.06
N GLY A 276 18.32 9.13 -0.88
CA GLY A 276 19.62 8.51 -0.65
C GLY A 276 19.66 6.98 -0.83
N ASP A 277 18.56 6.35 -1.27
CA ASP A 277 18.49 4.90 -1.52
C ASP A 277 18.84 4.56 -2.98
N ALA A 278 20.11 4.76 -3.33
CA ALA A 278 20.60 4.50 -4.69
C ALA A 278 20.48 3.02 -5.10
N ALA A 279 20.60 2.09 -4.14
CA ALA A 279 20.48 0.66 -4.42
C ALA A 279 19.06 0.26 -4.79
N ALA A 280 18.04 0.80 -4.11
CA ALA A 280 16.66 0.60 -4.52
C ALA A 280 16.37 1.27 -5.88
N ALA A 281 16.90 2.47 -6.11
CA ALA A 281 16.74 3.17 -7.38
C ALA A 281 17.29 2.34 -8.56
N GLU A 282 18.47 1.74 -8.41
CA GLU A 282 19.08 0.88 -9.43
C GLU A 282 18.24 -0.38 -9.72
N ARG A 283 17.69 -1.01 -8.67
CA ARG A 283 16.78 -2.16 -8.85
C ARG A 283 15.54 -1.78 -9.65
N VAL A 284 14.86 -0.70 -9.26
CA VAL A 284 13.66 -0.22 -9.97
C VAL A 284 13.99 0.16 -11.41
N TRP A 285 15.13 0.81 -11.64
CA TRP A 285 15.59 1.17 -12.99
C TRP A 285 15.92 -0.05 -13.86
N GLY A 286 16.51 -1.09 -13.28
CA GLY A 286 16.82 -2.35 -13.97
C GLY A 286 15.59 -3.17 -14.34
N ASP A 287 14.56 -3.14 -13.47
CA ASP A 287 13.27 -3.81 -13.70
C ASP A 287 12.39 -3.04 -14.69
N ALA A 288 12.53 -1.70 -14.74
CA ALA A 288 11.82 -0.88 -15.68
C ALA A 288 12.30 -1.22 -17.10
N ALA A 289 11.36 -1.47 -18.02
CA ALA A 289 11.65 -1.70 -19.43
C ALA A 289 12.07 -0.41 -20.16
N ILE A 290 12.83 0.47 -19.49
CA ILE A 290 13.36 1.71 -20.03
C ILE A 290 14.66 1.34 -20.75
N PRO A 291 14.71 1.42 -22.10
CA PRO A 291 15.95 1.14 -22.81
C PRO A 291 17.04 2.10 -22.29
N PRO A 292 18.25 1.61 -22.01
CA PRO A 292 19.32 2.47 -21.51
C PRO A 292 19.54 3.61 -22.51
N ALA A 293 19.60 4.85 -22.02
CA ALA A 293 19.92 5.99 -22.85
C ALA A 293 21.26 5.71 -23.55
N LYS A 294 21.25 5.70 -24.89
CA LYS A 294 22.48 5.57 -25.68
C LYS A 294 23.41 6.70 -25.29
N ARG A 295 24.51 6.36 -24.61
CA ARG A 295 25.58 7.29 -24.26
C ARG A 295 26.37 7.70 -25.49
#